data_AF-Q60H46-F1
#
_entry.id   AF-Q60H46-F1
#
_cell.length_a   1.000
_cell.length_b   1.000
_cell.length_c   1.000
_cell.angle_alpha   90.00
_cell.angle_beta   90.00
_cell.angle_gamma   90.00
#
_symmetry.space_group_name_H-M   'P 1'
#
loop_
_entity.id
_entity.type
_entity.pdbx_description
1 polymer ?
#
loop_
_entity_poly.entity_id
_entity_poly.type
_entity_poly.pdbx_seq_one_letter_code
_entity_poly.pdbx_strand_id
1 'polypeptide(L)'
;LKALHLNGENINQQVVFSMSFVHGDTSSNKIPVALGLKGKNLYLSCVMKDGRPTLQLESVDPKQYPKKKMEKRFVFNKIEVKSKVEFESAQFPNWYIST
;
A
#
# COMPACT_ATOMS: atom_id res chain seq x y z
N LEU A 1 -9.55 6.87 -0.92
CA LEU A 1 -8.45 7.84 -1.12
C LEU A 1 -8.70 8.61 -2.40
N LYS A 2 -8.22 9.84 -2.51
CA LYS A 2 -8.31 10.66 -3.74
C LYS A 2 -6.94 11.31 -3.96
N ALA A 3 -6.60 11.55 -5.23
CA ALA A 3 -5.44 12.33 -5.61
C ALA A 3 -5.91 13.66 -6.21
N LEU A 4 -5.30 14.75 -5.76
CA LEU A 4 -5.54 16.10 -6.26
C LEU A 4 -4.32 16.97 -5.97
N HIS A 5 -4.18 18.08 -6.70
CA HIS A 5 -3.17 19.08 -6.41
C HIS A 5 -3.57 19.84 -5.13
N LEU A 6 -2.73 19.75 -4.09
CA LEU A 6 -2.89 20.48 -2.83
C LEU A 6 -1.90 21.65 -2.79
N ASN A 7 -2.33 22.83 -2.35
CA ASN A 7 -1.51 24.04 -2.22
C ASN A 7 -1.83 24.78 -0.91
N GLY A 8 -0.85 25.52 -0.39
CA GLY A 8 -1.00 26.34 0.82
C GLY A 8 -1.41 25.51 2.04
N GLU A 9 -2.38 26.01 2.81
CA GLU A 9 -2.89 25.35 4.02
C GLU A 9 -3.52 23.98 3.75
N ASN A 10 -4.00 23.73 2.52
CA ASN A 10 -4.61 22.45 2.14
C ASN A 10 -3.63 21.29 2.11
N ILE A 11 -2.32 21.55 2.13
CA ILE A 11 -1.28 20.50 2.24
C ILE A 11 -1.49 19.66 3.51
N ASN A 12 -2.03 20.24 4.59
CA ASN A 12 -2.32 19.53 5.84
C ASN A 12 -3.39 18.43 5.70
N GLN A 13 -4.15 18.41 4.59
CA GLN A 13 -5.13 17.35 4.30
C GLN A 13 -4.48 16.10 3.70
N GLN A 14 -3.18 16.14 3.38
CA GLN A 14 -2.49 14.99 2.81
C GLN A 14 -2.53 13.80 3.76
N VAL A 15 -2.63 12.61 3.16
CA VAL A 15 -2.48 11.38 3.91
C VAL A 15 -1.00 11.14 4.19
N VAL A 16 -0.69 10.81 5.45
CA VAL A 16 0.63 10.29 5.84
C VAL A 16 0.56 8.79 5.97
N PHE A 17 1.37 8.08 5.19
CA PHE A 17 1.47 6.62 5.28
C PHE A 17 2.55 6.19 6.28
N SER A 18 2.29 5.09 6.99
CA SER A 18 3.29 4.27 7.65
C SER A 18 3.63 3.10 6.72
N MET A 19 4.84 3.12 6.17
CA MET A 19 5.35 2.04 5.31
C MET A 19 6.09 1.02 6.17
N SER A 20 5.60 -0.21 6.19
CA SER A 20 6.23 -1.33 6.90
C SER A 20 6.91 -2.27 5.92
N PHE A 21 8.17 -2.63 6.18
CA PHE A 21 8.87 -3.68 5.42
C PHE A 21 8.45 -5.05 5.94
N VAL A 22 7.98 -5.91 5.04
CA VAL A 22 7.32 -7.17 5.40
C VAL A 22 7.98 -8.33 4.69
N HIS A 23 7.71 -9.56 5.12
CA HIS A 23 8.17 -10.75 4.43
C HIS A 23 7.40 -10.91 3.12
N GLY A 24 8.11 -11.30 2.06
CA GLY A 24 7.56 -11.55 0.73
C GLY A 24 8.67 -11.95 -0.23
N ASP A 25 8.31 -12.20 -1.49
CA ASP A 25 9.29 -12.53 -2.54
C ASP A 25 10.14 -11.29 -2.85
N THR A 26 11.33 -11.25 -2.28
CA THR A 26 12.33 -10.23 -2.58
C THR A 26 13.06 -10.62 -3.86
N SER A 27 13.05 -9.72 -4.85
CA SER A 27 14.01 -9.76 -5.96
C SER A 27 14.88 -8.52 -5.89
N SER A 28 15.96 -8.46 -6.69
CA SER A 28 16.90 -7.34 -6.65
C SER A 28 16.23 -5.96 -6.73
N ASN A 29 15.05 -5.87 -7.36
CA ASN A 29 14.36 -4.61 -7.63
C ASN A 29 12.96 -4.52 -6.98
N LYS A 30 12.52 -5.54 -6.22
CA LYS A 30 11.18 -5.58 -5.60
C LYS A 30 11.31 -5.70 -4.09
N ILE A 31 10.85 -4.68 -3.37
CA ILE A 31 10.87 -4.64 -1.91
C ILE A 31 9.43 -4.80 -1.40
N PRO A 32 9.08 -5.91 -0.72
CA PRO A 32 7.75 -6.12 -0.17
C PRO A 32 7.47 -5.17 1.00
N VAL A 33 6.39 -4.40 0.88
CA VAL A 33 5.94 -3.43 1.88
C VAL A 33 4.44 -3.52 2.12
N ALA A 34 3.99 -3.10 3.30
CA ALA A 34 2.59 -2.80 3.60
C ALA A 34 2.40 -1.31 3.87
N LEU A 35 1.29 -0.75 3.39
CA LEU A 35 0.99 0.68 3.46
C LEU A 35 -0.19 0.94 4.38
N GLY A 36 0.10 1.35 5.62
CA GLY A 36 -0.88 1.74 6.63
C GLY A 36 -1.08 3.24 6.68
N LEU A 37 -2.26 3.71 7.07
CA LEU A 37 -2.52 5.12 7.37
C LEU A 37 -1.95 5.47 8.76
N LYS A 38 -1.04 6.44 8.85
CA LYS A 38 -0.41 6.82 10.13
C LYS A 38 -1.48 7.24 11.15
N GLY A 39 -1.42 6.67 12.35
CA GLY A 39 -2.38 6.96 13.43
C GLY A 39 -3.77 6.34 13.22
N LYS A 40 -3.95 5.46 12.23
CA LYS A 40 -5.20 4.74 11.97
C LYS A 40 -4.93 3.25 11.80
N ASN A 41 -5.90 2.43 12.18
CA ASN A 41 -5.83 0.97 12.00
C ASN A 41 -6.38 0.57 10.63
N LEU A 42 -5.92 1.25 9.59
CA LEU A 42 -6.38 1.09 8.21
C LEU A 42 -5.18 0.86 7.30
N TYR A 43 -5.24 -0.20 6.49
CA TYR A 43 -4.22 -0.55 5.51
C TYR A 43 -4.79 -0.56 4.10
N LEU A 44 -3.95 -0.26 3.12
CA LEU A 44 -4.26 -0.57 1.73
C LEU A 44 -4.25 -2.08 1.53
N SER A 45 -5.31 -2.59 0.92
CA SER A 45 -5.38 -3.98 0.49
C SER A 45 -5.92 -4.12 -0.93
N CYS A 46 -5.47 -5.16 -1.62
CA CYS A 46 -5.96 -5.55 -2.92
C CYS A 46 -6.86 -6.79 -2.77
N VAL A 47 -8.11 -6.67 -3.20
CA VAL A 47 -9.09 -7.76 -3.16
C VAL A 47 -9.73 -7.99 -4.53
N MET A 48 -10.35 -9.15 -4.72
CA MET A 48 -11.21 -9.37 -5.87
C MET A 48 -12.60 -8.83 -5.57
N LYS A 49 -13.08 -7.88 -6.37
CA LYS A 49 -14.44 -7.34 -6.26
C LYS A 49 -15.08 -7.38 -7.65
N ASP A 50 -16.24 -8.02 -7.76
CA ASP A 50 -16.99 -8.17 -9.02
C ASP A 50 -16.12 -8.72 -10.16
N GLY A 51 -15.25 -9.70 -9.84
CA GLY A 51 -14.34 -10.34 -10.79
C GLY A 51 -13.13 -9.51 -11.21
N ARG A 52 -12.87 -8.36 -10.57
CA ARG A 52 -11.72 -7.49 -10.87
C ARG A 52 -10.87 -7.18 -9.63
N PRO A 53 -9.53 -7.18 -9.76
CA PRO A 53 -8.65 -6.66 -8.71
C PRO A 53 -9.01 -5.20 -8.39
N THR A 54 -9.18 -4.91 -7.09
CA THR A 54 -9.63 -3.61 -6.60
C THR A 54 -8.82 -3.23 -5.36
N LEU A 55 -8.41 -1.95 -5.30
CA LEU A 55 -7.74 -1.36 -4.14
C LEU A 55 -8.79 -0.84 -3.16
N GLN A 56 -8.63 -1.15 -1.88
CA GLN A 56 -9.49 -0.65 -0.82
C GLN A 56 -8.70 -0.29 0.44
N LEU A 57 -9.38 0.39 1.37
CA LEU A 57 -8.92 0.53 2.75
C LEU A 57 -9.61 -0.52 3.60
N GLU A 58 -8.81 -1.29 4.34
CA GLU A 58 -9.29 -2.37 5.20
C GLU A 58 -8.87 -2.11 6.64
N SER A 59 -9.83 -2.22 7.56
CA SER A 59 -9.56 -2.07 8.99
C SER A 59 -8.96 -3.35 9.56
N VAL A 60 -7.96 -3.18 10.42
CA VAL A 60 -7.25 -4.29 11.06
C VAL A 60 -7.26 -4.14 12.58
N ASP A 61 -7.04 -5.23 13.29
CA ASP A 61 -6.88 -5.20 14.75
C ASP A 61 -5.53 -4.55 15.11
N PRO A 62 -5.50 -3.41 15.83
CA PRO A 62 -4.25 -2.75 16.23
C PRO A 62 -3.35 -3.61 17.10
N LYS A 63 -3.88 -4.63 17.80
CA LYS A 63 -3.07 -5.51 18.63
C LYS A 63 -2.27 -6.52 17.82
N GLN A 64 -2.68 -6.77 16.58
CA GLN A 64 -2.09 -7.78 15.69
C GLN A 64 -1.26 -7.18 14.56
N TYR A 65 -1.42 -5.88 14.26
CA TYR A 65 -0.81 -5.21 13.12
C TYR A 65 -0.05 -3.93 13.51
N PRO A 66 1.05 -3.60 12.81
CA PRO A 66 1.66 -4.38 11.72
C PRO A 66 2.38 -5.64 12.23
N LYS A 67 2.45 -6.67 11.39
CA LYS A 67 3.24 -7.89 11.64
C LYS A 67 4.19 -8.14 10.49
N LYS A 68 5.33 -8.79 10.75
CA LYS A 68 6.35 -9.09 9.73
C LYS A 68 5.78 -9.92 8.57
N LYS A 69 4.91 -10.89 8.86
CA LYS A 69 4.23 -11.72 7.87
C LYS A 69 2.81 -11.20 7.64
N MET A 70 2.69 -10.15 6.84
CA MET A 70 1.40 -9.64 6.39
C MET A 70 0.74 -10.61 5.41
N GLU A 71 -0.58 -10.66 5.39
CA GLU A 71 -1.35 -11.35 4.38
C GLU A 71 -1.09 -10.72 3.01
N LYS A 72 -0.97 -11.55 1.98
CA LYS A 72 -0.55 -11.14 0.63
C LYS A 72 -1.38 -10.00 0.04
N ARG A 73 -2.67 -9.88 0.41
CA ARG A 73 -3.56 -8.77 0.01
C ARG A 73 -3.08 -7.39 0.48
N PHE A 74 -2.33 -7.30 1.58
CA PHE A 74 -1.76 -6.06 2.11
C PHE A 74 -0.36 -5.76 1.58
N VAL A 75 0.25 -6.70 0.85
CA VAL A 75 1.63 -6.60 0.41
C VAL A 75 1.70 -5.99 -0.98
N PHE A 76 2.55 -4.97 -1.11
CA PHE A 76 2.91 -4.33 -2.36
C PHE A 76 4.41 -4.48 -2.59
N ASN A 77 4.81 -4.78 -3.82
CA ASN A 77 6.20 -4.68 -4.23
C ASN A 77 6.49 -3.21 -4.54
N LYS A 78 7.28 -2.56 -3.68
CA LYS A 78 7.87 -1.26 -3.95
C LYS A 78 8.98 -1.46 -4.97
N ILE A 79 8.85 -0.81 -6.13
CA ILE A 79 9.80 -0.87 -7.23
C ILE A 79 10.33 0.54 -7.46
N GLU A 80 11.64 0.71 -7.42
CA GLU A 80 12.30 1.98 -7.73
C GLU A 80 12.71 2.00 -9.20
N VAL A 81 12.16 2.95 -9.97
CA VAL A 81 12.48 3.14 -11.38
C VAL A 81 13.00 4.56 -11.56
N LYS A 82 14.32 4.69 -11.73
CA LYS A 82 15.03 5.98 -11.73
C LYS A 82 14.76 6.75 -10.43
N SER A 83 14.07 7.88 -10.50
CA SER A 83 13.68 8.72 -9.34
C SER A 83 12.21 8.54 -8.94
N LYS A 84 11.52 7.55 -9.51
CA LYS A 84 10.10 7.27 -9.25
C LYS A 84 9.93 5.95 -8.51
N VAL A 85 8.76 5.81 -7.89
CA VAL A 85 8.37 4.59 -7.18
C VAL A 85 7.05 4.09 -7.74
N GLU A 86 7.00 2.78 -7.98
CA GLU A 86 5.79 2.04 -8.33
C GLU A 86 5.44 1.08 -7.19
N PHE A 87 4.14 0.81 -7.02
CA PHE A 87 3.64 -0.15 -6.05
C PHE A 87 2.77 -1.18 -6.76
N GLU A 88 3.36 -2.33 -7.06
CA GLU A 88 2.67 -3.48 -7.64
C GLU A 88 2.02 -4.31 -6.54
N SER A 89 0.79 -4.78 -6.73
CA SER A 89 0.13 -5.72 -5.82
C SER A 89 0.87 -7.07 -5.82
N ALA A 90 1.27 -7.55 -4.65
CA ALA A 90 1.80 -8.90 -4.54
C ALA A 90 0.72 -9.96 -4.80
N GLN A 91 -0.54 -9.67 -4.43
CA GLN A 91 -1.69 -10.56 -4.62
C GLN A 91 -2.10 -10.67 -6.10
N PHE A 92 -1.98 -9.57 -6.86
CA PHE A 92 -2.32 -9.52 -8.27
C PHE A 92 -1.15 -8.95 -9.07
N PRO A 93 -0.24 -9.82 -9.57
CA PRO A 93 0.92 -9.39 -10.36
C PRO A 93 0.52 -8.52 -11.56
N ASN A 94 1.38 -7.56 -11.93
CA ASN A 94 1.14 -6.54 -12.96
C ASN A 94 -0.03 -5.57 -12.68
N TRP A 95 -0.57 -5.54 -11.45
CA TRP A 95 -1.60 -4.60 -11.04
C TRP A 95 -1.01 -3.55 -10.09
N TYR A 96 -1.14 -2.27 -10.40
CA TYR A 96 -0.42 -1.18 -9.70
C TYR A 96 -1.37 -0.21 -9.02
N ILE A 97 -0.92 0.42 -7.93
CA ILE A 97 -1.60 1.61 -7.40
C ILE A 97 -1.55 2.71 -8.46
N SER A 98 -2.69 3.34 -8.73
CA SER A 98 -2.84 4.39 -9.74
C SER A 98 -3.72 5.53 -9.20
N THR A 99 -3.62 6.71 -9.83
CA THR A 99 -4.34 7.93 -9.46
C THR A 99 -5.00 8.57 -10.67
#